data_AF-X6EN69-F1
#
_entry.id   AF-X6EN69-F1
#
_cell.length_a   1.000
_cell.length_b   1.000
_cell.length_c   1.000
_cell.angle_alpha   90.00
_cell.angle_beta   90.00
_cell.angle_gamma   90.00
#
_symmetry.space_group_name_H-M   'P 1'
#
loop_
_entity.id
_entity.type
_entity.pdbx_description
1 polymer ?
#
loop_
_entity_poly.entity_id
_entity_poly.type
_entity_poly.pdbx_seq_one_letter_code
_entity_poly.pdbx_strand_id
1 'polypeptide(L)'
;MVEVTLWGALSQLAGGKSKVEVEAKDIRELFRKLAEQYPGFEPWIDRGIAVAIDGVIYRDTWAKKLPPGAEIFLLPRLAGG
;
A
#
# COMPACT_ATOMS: atom_id res chain seq x y z
N MET A 1 -6.20 -2.03 13.03
CA MET A 1 -5.14 -2.67 12.22
C MET A 1 -5.75 -3.17 10.93
N VAL A 2 -5.03 -3.07 9.83
CA VAL A 2 -5.45 -3.56 8.51
C VAL A 2 -4.35 -4.46 7.95
N GLU A 3 -4.76 -5.54 7.28
CA GLU A 3 -3.84 -6.44 6.58
C GLU A 3 -3.56 -5.88 5.19
N VAL A 4 -2.28 -5.70 4.87
CA VAL A 4 -1.83 -5.12 3.61
C VAL A 4 -1.02 -6.17 2.87
N THR A 5 -1.54 -6.59 1.73
CA THR A 5 -0.84 -7.49 0.81
C THR A 5 -0.01 -6.68 -0.18
N LEU A 6 1.28 -6.96 -0.21
CA LEU A 6 2.28 -6.32 -1.06
C LEU A 6 2.52 -7.16 -2.30
N TRP A 7 2.26 -6.60 -3.48
CA TRP A 7 2.35 -7.36 -4.73
C TRP A 7 3.65 -7.08 -5.49
N GLY A 8 4.19 -8.13 -6.13
CA GLY A 8 5.38 -8.06 -6.97
C GLY A 8 6.58 -7.40 -6.25
N ALA A 9 7.14 -6.37 -6.88
CA ALA A 9 8.32 -5.66 -6.38
C ALA A 9 8.13 -5.02 -4.99
N LEU A 10 6.90 -4.70 -4.57
CA LEU A 10 6.65 -4.10 -3.26
C LEU A 10 6.93 -5.07 -2.09
N SER A 11 6.73 -6.38 -2.30
CA SER A 11 7.05 -7.39 -1.27
C SER A 11 8.55 -7.46 -0.96
N GLN A 12 9.40 -7.23 -1.97
CA GLN A 12 10.85 -7.22 -1.82
C GLN A 12 11.31 -6.04 -0.94
N LEU A 13 10.62 -4.90 -1.02
CA LEU A 13 10.89 -3.72 -0.19
C LEU A 13 10.59 -3.96 1.29
N ALA A 14 9.62 -4.85 1.58
CA ALA A 14 9.29 -5.27 2.94
C ALA A 14 10.11 -6.49 3.41
N GLY A 15 11.31 -6.69 2.85
CA GLY A 15 12.19 -7.80 3.20
C GLY A 15 11.67 -9.17 2.76
N GLY A 16 10.93 -9.22 1.64
CA GLY A 16 10.32 -10.44 1.11
C GLY A 16 8.97 -10.80 1.74
N LYS A 17 8.43 -9.97 2.64
CA LYS A 17 7.09 -10.16 3.21
C LYS A 17 6.03 -9.77 2.20
N SER A 18 5.17 -10.72 1.83
CA SER A 18 4.02 -10.47 0.97
C SER A 18 2.81 -9.90 1.73
N LYS A 19 2.79 -10.00 3.05
CA LYS A 19 1.74 -9.46 3.92
C LYS A 19 2.35 -8.74 5.11
N VAL A 20 1.82 -7.57 5.42
CA VAL A 20 2.20 -6.76 6.58
C VAL A 20 0.95 -6.20 7.25
N GLU A 21 0.95 -6.17 8.58
CA GLU A 21 -0.10 -5.51 9.34
C GLU A 21 0.32 -4.08 9.63
N VAL A 22 -0.55 -3.12 9.28
CA VAL A 22 -0.30 -1.71 9.53
C VAL A 22 -1.52 -1.10 10.21
N GLU A 23 -1.28 -0.30 11.24
CA GLU A 23 -2.35 0.46 11.87
C GLU A 23 -2.52 1.80 11.14
N ALA A 24 -3.49 1.94 10.24
CA ALA A 24 -3.73 3.20 9.54
C ALA A 24 -5.22 3.48 9.40
N LYS A 25 -5.62 4.76 9.47
CA LYS A 25 -7.02 5.18 9.32
C LYS A 25 -7.40 5.48 7.87
N ASP A 26 -6.42 5.81 7.03
CA ASP A 26 -6.58 6.19 5.63
C ASP A 26 -5.34 5.81 4.82
N ILE A 27 -5.44 5.90 3.48
CA ILE A 27 -4.35 5.52 2.58
C ILE A 27 -3.09 6.37 2.83
N ARG A 28 -3.24 7.66 3.12
CA ARG A 28 -2.11 8.55 3.39
C ARG A 28 -1.32 8.10 4.62
N GLU A 29 -2.02 7.78 5.71
CA GLU A 29 -1.39 7.28 6.94
C GLU A 29 -0.74 5.92 6.72
N LEU A 30 -1.37 5.04 5.94
CA LEU A 30 -0.80 3.74 5.56
C LEU A 30 0.55 3.93 4.87
N PHE A 31 0.62 4.82 3.88
CA PHE A 31 1.85 5.09 3.15
C PHE A 31 2.92 5.72 4.02
N ARG A 32 2.56 6.65 4.92
CA ARG A 32 3.50 7.24 5.87
C ARG A 32 4.12 6.16 6.77
N LYS A 33 3.29 5.29 7.37
CA LYS A 33 3.76 4.22 8.25
C LYS A 33 4.58 3.15 7.51
N LEU A 34 4.25 2.87 6.25
CA LEU A 34 5.06 1.98 5.41
C LEU A 34 6.41 2.60 5.07
N ALA A 35 6.47 3.88 4.73
CA ALA A 35 7.72 4.58 4.48
C ALA A 35 8.60 4.69 5.74
N GLU A 36 7.99 4.94 6.90
CA GLU A 36 8.69 4.95 8.21
C GLU A 36 9.32 3.59 8.54
N GLN A 37 8.62 2.48 8.25
CA GLN A 37 9.12 1.12 8.51
C GLN A 37 10.06 0.61 7.41
N TYR A 38 9.79 0.99 6.16
CA TYR A 38 10.46 0.52 4.96
C TYR A 38 10.76 1.71 4.05
N PRO A 39 11.90 2.42 4.26
CA PRO A 39 12.23 3.63 3.49
C PRO A 39 12.25 3.40 1.96
N GLY A 40 12.48 2.15 1.53
CA GLY A 40 12.39 1.77 0.12
C GLY A 40 11.01 2.00 -0.52
N PHE A 41 9.94 2.20 0.26
CA PHE A 41 8.60 2.51 -0.25
C PHE A 41 8.44 3.97 -0.72
N GLU A 42 9.16 4.93 -0.15
CA GLU A 42 9.05 6.36 -0.52
C GLU A 42 9.10 6.59 -2.04
N PRO A 43 10.13 6.12 -2.77
CA PRO A 43 10.22 6.33 -4.21
C PRO A 43 9.15 5.59 -5.02
N TRP A 44 8.46 4.60 -4.44
CA TRP A 44 7.33 3.93 -5.09
C TRP A 44 6.03 4.68 -4.85
N ILE A 45 5.83 5.18 -3.63
CA ILE A 45 4.71 6.04 -3.28
C ILE A 45 4.71 7.29 -4.17
N ASP A 46 5.87 7.93 -4.35
CA ASP A 46 6.03 9.12 -5.20
C ASP A 46 5.75 8.82 -6.69
N ARG A 47 6.10 7.62 -7.16
CA ARG A 47 5.79 7.17 -8.53
C ARG A 47 4.32 6.82 -8.73
N GLY A 48 3.57 6.66 -7.64
CA GLY A 48 2.17 6.25 -7.64
C GLY A 48 2.02 4.75 -7.44
N ILE A 49 1.38 4.38 -6.34
CA ILE A 49 0.93 3.01 -6.03
C ILE A 49 -0.60 3.00 -6.12
N ALA A 50 -1.14 2.01 -6.82
CA ALA A 50 -2.58 1.75 -6.81
C ALA A 50 -2.92 0.93 -5.55
N VAL A 51 -4.00 1.33 -4.87
CA VAL A 51 -4.44 0.70 -3.63
C VAL A 51 -5.80 0.05 -3.89
N ALA A 52 -5.89 -1.27 -3.78
CA ALA A 52 -7.18 -1.95 -3.78
C ALA A 52 -7.68 -2.09 -2.35
N ILE A 53 -8.94 -1.74 -2.10
CA ILE A 53 -9.62 -1.95 -0.81
C ILE A 53 -10.88 -2.72 -1.13
N ASP A 54 -11.01 -3.94 -0.61
CA ASP A 54 -12.14 -4.85 -0.84
C ASP A 54 -12.48 -4.99 -2.34
N GLY A 55 -11.45 -5.12 -3.18
CA GLY A 55 -11.57 -5.25 -4.64
C GLY A 55 -11.75 -3.94 -5.41
N VAL A 56 -11.96 -2.80 -4.73
CA VAL A 56 -12.07 -1.49 -5.38
C VAL A 56 -10.70 -0.81 -5.48
N ILE A 57 -10.27 -0.49 -6.70
CA ILE A 57 -8.97 0.14 -6.96
C ILE A 57 -9.07 1.66 -6.85
N TYR A 58 -8.24 2.23 -5.99
CA TYR A 58 -8.04 3.66 -5.81
C TYR A 58 -6.68 4.07 -6.38
N ARG A 59 -6.70 5.11 -7.21
CA ARG A 59 -5.52 5.80 -7.73
C ARG A 59 -5.64 7.25 -7.29
N ASP A 60 -4.61 7.79 -6.66
CA ASP A 60 -4.54 9.21 -6.29
C ASP A 60 -5.62 9.68 -5.28
N THR A 61 -6.29 8.76 -4.59
CA THR A 61 -7.35 9.07 -3.59
C THR A 61 -6.86 8.85 -2.16
N TRP A 62 -5.89 9.66 -1.73
CA TRP A 62 -5.17 9.45 -0.46
C TRP A 62 -6.02 9.63 0.81
N ALA A 63 -7.13 10.36 0.72
CA ALA A 63 -8.03 10.61 1.84
C ALA A 63 -9.06 9.50 2.09
N LYS A 64 -9.06 8.43 1.28
CA LYS A 64 -9.97 7.31 1.46
C LYS A 64 -9.65 6.61 2.79
N LYS A 65 -10.68 6.48 3.64
CA LYS A 65 -10.59 5.72 4.89
C LYS A 65 -10.39 4.24 4.63
N LEU A 66 -9.57 3.61 5.44
CA LEU A 66 -9.36 2.17 5.46
C LEU A 66 -10.34 1.55 6.47
N PRO A 67 -11.34 0.78 6.01
CA PRO A 67 -12.28 0.13 6.92
C PRO A 67 -11.53 -0.88 7.81
N PRO A 68 -11.92 -1.03 9.08
CA PRO A 68 -11.40 -2.09 9.92
C PRO A 68 -11.71 -3.46 9.29
N GLY A 69 -10.71 -4.33 9.19
CA GLY A 69 -10.86 -5.67 8.63
C GLY A 69 -10.97 -5.73 7.11
N ALA A 70 -10.80 -4.61 6.40
CA ALA A 70 -10.74 -4.62 4.94
C ALA A 70 -9.47 -5.30 4.42
N GLU A 71 -9.59 -5.98 3.28
CA GLU A 71 -8.44 -6.53 2.56
C GLU A 71 -7.82 -5.45 1.68
N ILE A 72 -6.55 -5.13 1.94
CA ILE A 72 -5.83 -4.08 1.20
C ILE A 72 -4.75 -4.70 0.35
N PHE A 73 -4.69 -4.31 -0.92
CA PHE A 73 -3.62 -4.71 -1.84
C PHE A 73 -2.89 -3.47 -2.35
N LEU A 74 -1.56 -3.49 -2.26
CA LEU A 74 -0.70 -2.49 -2.89
C LEU A 74 -0.15 -3.03 -4.20
N LEU A 75 -0.46 -2.31 -5.26
CA LEU A 75 -0.12 -2.67 -6.63
C LEU A 75 0.80 -1.56 -7.17
N PRO A 76 2.06 -1.88 -7.53
CA PRO A 76 2.90 -0.91 -8.21
C PRO A 76 2.23 -0.52 -9.53
N ARG A 77 2.38 0.75 -9.96
CA ARG A 77 1.97 1.12 -11.33
C ARG A 77 2.70 0.20 -12.30
N LEU A 78 1.94 -0.63 -13.01
CA LEU A 78 2.44 -1.31 -14.19
C LEU A 78 2.64 -0.23 -15.24
N ALA A 79 3.87 -0.05 -15.72
CA ALA A 79 4.11 0.70 -16.93
C ALA A 79 3.33 -0.02 -18.03
N GLY A 80 2.18 0.54 -18.43
CA GLY A 80 1.55 0.15 -19.69
C GLY A 80 2.56 0.45 -20.79
N GLY A 81 2.86 -0.56 -21.60
CA GLY A 81 3.72 -0.39 -22.78
C GLY A 81 3.16 0.61 -23.77
#